data_AF-A0A1S8ACI6-F1
#
_entry.id   AF-A0A1S8ACI6-F1
#
_cell.length_a   1.000
_cell.length_b   1.000
_cell.length_c   1.000
_cell.angle_alpha   90.00
_cell.angle_beta   90.00
_cell.angle_gamma   90.00
#
_symmetry.space_group_name_H-M   'P 1'
#
loop_
_entity.id
_entity.type
_entity.pdbx_description
1 polymer ?
#
loop_
_entity_poly.entity_id
_entity_poly.type
_entity_poly.pdbx_seq_one_letter_code
_entity_poly.pdbx_strand_id
1 'polypeptide(L)'
;MNSSRPPGDTHWNYLRLLPPARPFVMMDEVAPGLYECVALDGLKSKSTVNSDDPPGSFRTRDLFAPHATEPGLWKYVCRMDDRFTLINGEKVLPVSIEGRIRQEECVKEAVIFGEGKSYPGALIFRADEAAHMSDEKFLDSVWPAVEAANSRAETFSRIPKELVVVLPADATYPRTDKGTFIRVPTYRQFEREIEQAYQQFENEKGGTLCLSGQELEDFLLRGLKDRLNIELSAENEFFAFGVDSLQCIQMWNLIKKELDLGGNGPKLSQNVLYETGNVQALARHLERLRSGEESSTDELSKMQELVDAYSSFEPHVGGDAPRPDKEVVVRNPLRHLLLHALQILTRLAGYSC
;
A
#
# COMPACT_ATOMS: atom_id res chain seq x y z
N MET A 1 -30.90 20.20 7.47
CA MET A 1 -30.07 20.44 8.67
C MET A 1 -30.87 21.26 9.67
N ASN A 2 -31.65 20.58 10.49
CA ASN A 2 -32.31 21.16 11.65
C ASN A 2 -31.38 20.86 12.83
N SER A 3 -30.58 21.86 13.20
CA SER A 3 -29.66 21.82 14.33
C SER A 3 -30.44 21.92 15.65
N SER A 4 -31.30 20.94 15.94
CA SER A 4 -31.90 20.77 17.26
C SER A 4 -30.83 20.22 18.20
N ARG A 5 -29.89 21.09 18.60
CA ARG A 5 -28.83 20.77 19.55
C ARG A 5 -29.26 21.23 20.94
N PRO A 6 -29.11 20.40 21.98
CA PRO A 6 -29.32 20.84 23.35
C PRO A 6 -28.41 22.03 23.69
N PRO A 7 -28.87 22.98 24.52
CA PRO A 7 -27.98 24.00 25.09
C PRO A 7 -26.79 23.34 25.81
N GLY A 8 -25.58 23.81 25.54
CA GLY A 8 -24.34 23.27 26.13
C GLY A 8 -23.69 22.11 25.36
N ASP A 9 -24.21 21.74 24.20
CA ASP A 9 -23.62 20.71 23.35
C ASP A 9 -22.29 21.16 22.72
N THR A 10 -21.18 20.54 23.15
CA THR A 10 -19.83 20.80 22.64
C THR A 10 -19.45 19.97 21.42
N HIS A 11 -20.25 18.97 21.04
CA HIS A 11 -19.94 18.00 19.97
C HIS A 11 -20.33 18.53 18.58
N TRP A 12 -19.92 19.76 18.28
CA TRP A 12 -20.37 20.46 17.08
C TRP A 12 -19.91 19.81 15.77
N ASN A 13 -18.80 19.08 15.82
CA ASN A 13 -18.16 18.38 14.70
C ASN A 13 -18.61 16.90 14.58
N TYR A 14 -19.55 16.45 15.40
CA TYR A 14 -20.12 15.11 15.30
C TYR A 14 -21.47 15.15 14.56
N LEU A 15 -21.62 14.24 13.61
CA LEU A 15 -22.86 13.94 12.91
C LEU A 15 -23.80 13.19 13.85
N ARG A 16 -25.07 13.62 13.85
CA ARG A 16 -26.19 12.92 14.47
C ARG A 16 -27.16 12.49 13.39
N LEU A 17 -27.45 11.19 13.35
CA LEU A 17 -28.50 10.69 12.47
C LEU A 17 -29.84 11.24 12.91
N LEU A 18 -30.57 11.86 11.99
CA LEU A 18 -31.91 12.35 12.26
C LEU A 18 -32.83 11.17 12.62
N PRO A 19 -33.71 11.29 13.63
CA PRO A 19 -34.58 10.18 14.04
C PRO A 19 -35.36 9.51 12.89
N PRO A 20 -35.90 10.25 11.91
CA PRO A 20 -36.59 9.63 10.76
C PRO A 20 -35.66 8.89 9.79
N ALA A 21 -34.38 9.27 9.73
CA ALA A 21 -33.40 8.66 8.82
C ALA A 21 -32.67 7.47 9.46
N ARG A 22 -32.58 7.43 10.79
CA ARG A 22 -31.84 6.41 11.55
C ARG A 22 -32.16 4.95 11.18
N PRO A 23 -33.43 4.56 10.91
CA PRO A 23 -33.74 3.19 10.48
C PRO A 23 -33.20 2.83 9.09
N PHE A 24 -32.90 3.84 8.26
CA PHE A 24 -32.49 3.69 6.87
C PHE A 24 -31.04 4.10 6.65
N VAL A 25 -30.26 4.21 7.72
CA VAL A 25 -28.82 4.50 7.65
C VAL A 25 -28.09 3.43 8.44
N MET A 26 -27.16 2.74 7.77
CA MET A 26 -26.26 1.78 8.35
C MET A 26 -24.87 2.38 8.43
N MET A 27 -24.17 2.17 9.54
CA MET A 27 -22.75 2.49 9.69
C MET A 27 -22.01 1.17 9.61
N ASP A 28 -21.46 0.87 8.44
CA ASP A 28 -20.85 -0.41 8.11
C ASP A 28 -19.35 -0.39 8.43
N GLU A 29 -18.86 -1.33 9.22
CA GLU A 29 -17.44 -1.32 9.64
C GLU A 29 -16.56 -1.83 8.50
N VAL A 30 -15.76 -0.93 7.91
CA VAL A 30 -14.85 -1.27 6.80
C VAL A 30 -13.43 -1.56 7.28
N ALA A 31 -13.09 -1.07 8.47
CA ALA A 31 -11.83 -1.32 9.18
C ALA A 31 -12.06 -1.05 10.67
N PRO A 32 -11.22 -1.60 11.58
CA PRO A 32 -11.40 -1.43 13.01
C PRO A 32 -11.60 0.04 13.43
N GLY A 33 -12.78 0.36 13.95
CA GLY A 33 -13.12 1.72 14.40
C GLY A 33 -13.45 2.73 13.29
N LEU A 34 -13.57 2.28 12.04
CA LEU A 34 -13.86 3.10 10.87
C LEU A 34 -15.07 2.55 10.10
N TYR A 35 -16.09 3.38 9.97
CA TYR A 35 -17.40 2.98 9.48
C TYR A 35 -17.79 3.78 8.24
N GLU A 36 -18.25 3.12 7.20
CA GLU A 36 -18.87 3.77 6.05
C GLU A 36 -20.34 4.08 6.33
N CYS A 37 -20.79 5.30 6.00
CA CYS A 37 -22.21 5.63 6.01
C CYS A 37 -22.90 5.04 4.78
N VAL A 38 -23.83 4.13 4.99
CA VAL A 38 -24.60 3.46 3.93
C VAL A 38 -26.07 3.86 4.07
N ALA A 39 -26.63 4.46 3.02
CA ALA A 39 -28.06 4.72 2.94
C ALA A 39 -28.79 3.47 2.45
N LEU A 40 -29.64 2.91 3.30
CA LEU A 40 -30.43 1.72 3.00
C LEU A 40 -31.64 2.06 2.13
N ASP A 41 -32.27 1.02 1.58
CA ASP A 41 -33.52 1.19 0.88
C ASP A 41 -34.64 1.71 1.79
N GLY A 42 -35.52 2.55 1.25
CA GLY A 42 -36.57 3.25 2.01
C GLY A 42 -36.21 4.64 2.54
N LEU A 43 -34.93 5.06 2.49
CA LEU A 43 -34.57 6.45 2.79
C LEU A 43 -35.13 7.39 1.70
N LYS A 44 -36.15 8.20 2.03
CA LYS A 44 -36.83 9.08 1.06
C LYS A 44 -35.92 10.04 0.30
N SER A 45 -34.79 10.44 0.89
CA SER A 45 -33.81 11.33 0.27
C SER A 45 -32.76 10.62 -0.59
N LYS A 46 -32.73 9.28 -0.59
CA LYS A 46 -31.81 8.49 -1.42
C LYS A 46 -32.31 8.52 -2.86
N SER A 47 -31.55 9.16 -3.75
CA SER A 47 -31.87 9.26 -5.19
C SER A 47 -31.14 8.24 -6.06
N THR A 48 -30.07 7.64 -5.55
CA THR A 48 -29.12 6.83 -6.31
C THR A 48 -28.90 5.50 -5.58
N VAL A 49 -28.59 4.44 -6.33
CA VAL A 49 -28.20 3.12 -5.81
C VAL A 49 -26.89 2.74 -6.48
N ASN A 50 -25.91 2.27 -5.72
CA ASN A 50 -24.60 1.88 -6.23
C ASN A 50 -24.05 0.58 -5.61
N SER A 51 -24.84 -0.09 -4.77
CA SER A 51 -24.50 -1.36 -4.12
C SER A 51 -25.76 -2.20 -3.91
N ASP A 52 -25.58 -3.52 -3.97
CA ASP A 52 -26.59 -4.50 -3.56
C ASP A 52 -26.18 -5.27 -2.29
N ASP A 53 -25.14 -4.79 -1.61
CA ASP A 53 -24.74 -5.26 -0.28
C ASP A 53 -24.68 -4.07 0.70
N PRO A 54 -25.76 -3.83 1.48
CA PRO A 54 -27.07 -4.47 1.43
C PRO A 54 -27.91 -4.14 0.17
N PRO A 55 -28.97 -4.89 -0.16
CA PRO A 55 -29.74 -4.73 -1.40
C PRO A 55 -30.31 -3.32 -1.61
N GLY A 56 -30.17 -2.78 -2.83
CA GLY A 56 -30.69 -1.46 -3.15
C GLY A 56 -30.08 -0.32 -2.33
N SER A 57 -28.88 -0.51 -1.79
CA SER A 57 -28.23 0.49 -0.93
C SER A 57 -27.39 1.50 -1.72
N PHE A 58 -27.13 2.62 -1.06
CA PHE A 58 -26.19 3.62 -1.54
C PHE A 58 -25.05 3.77 -0.56
N ARG A 59 -23.90 3.26 -0.97
CA ARG A 59 -22.61 3.38 -0.28
C ARG A 59 -22.02 4.74 -0.60
N THR A 60 -22.03 5.63 0.40
CA THR A 60 -21.64 7.04 0.22
C THR A 60 -20.14 7.19 -0.04
N ARG A 61 -19.35 6.17 0.34
CA ARG A 61 -17.90 6.22 0.46
C ARG A 61 -17.42 7.26 1.47
N ASP A 62 -18.27 7.77 2.35
CA ASP A 62 -17.88 8.64 3.45
C ASP A 62 -17.62 7.82 4.71
N LEU A 63 -16.45 7.98 5.30
CA LEU A 63 -15.96 7.24 6.46
C LEU A 63 -16.08 8.07 7.74
N PHE A 64 -16.50 7.40 8.81
CA PHE A 64 -16.80 7.98 10.11
C PHE A 64 -16.17 7.17 11.24
N ALA A 65 -15.78 7.85 12.31
CA ALA A 65 -15.37 7.23 13.56
C ALA A 65 -16.45 7.46 14.63
N PRO A 66 -16.79 6.46 15.44
CA PRO A 66 -17.73 6.63 16.55
C PRO A 66 -17.12 7.53 17.64
N HIS A 67 -17.97 8.27 18.35
CA HIS A 67 -17.52 8.96 19.56
C HIS A 67 -17.11 7.95 20.64
N ALA A 68 -16.00 8.20 21.33
CA ALA A 68 -15.43 7.27 22.30
C ALA A 68 -16.37 6.90 23.46
N THR A 69 -17.24 7.83 23.87
CA THR A 69 -18.12 7.68 25.04
C THR A 69 -19.61 7.88 24.78
N GLU A 70 -20.02 8.44 23.62
CA GLU A 70 -21.40 8.85 23.36
C GLU A 70 -21.96 8.12 22.13
N PRO A 71 -22.82 7.11 22.32
CA PRO A 71 -23.36 6.32 21.22
C PRO A 71 -24.19 7.15 20.23
N GLY A 72 -24.03 6.87 18.93
CA GLY A 72 -24.78 7.52 17.87
C GLY A 72 -24.22 8.87 17.42
N LEU A 73 -23.10 9.32 17.98
CA LEU A 73 -22.29 10.41 17.47
C LEU A 73 -21.20 9.88 16.55
N TRP A 74 -21.09 10.47 15.37
CA TRP A 74 -20.16 10.04 14.32
C TRP A 74 -19.29 11.20 13.85
N LYS A 75 -17.97 11.07 13.95
CA LYS A 75 -17.05 12.08 13.44
C LYS A 75 -16.69 11.73 12.01
N TYR A 76 -16.90 12.67 11.08
CA TYR A 76 -16.41 12.50 9.72
C TYR A 76 -14.88 12.41 9.71
N VAL A 77 -14.35 11.40 9.01
CA VAL A 77 -12.91 11.16 8.89
C VAL A 77 -12.43 11.58 7.49
N CYS A 78 -12.95 10.93 6.45
CA CYS A 78 -12.56 11.17 5.06
C CYS A 78 -13.50 10.44 4.10
N ARG A 79 -13.30 10.58 2.78
CA ARG A 79 -13.84 9.62 1.83
C ARG A 79 -12.94 8.39 1.70
N MET A 80 -13.55 7.25 1.41
CA MET A 80 -12.84 6.03 1.05
C MET A 80 -11.93 6.24 -0.18
N ASP A 81 -12.39 7.04 -1.14
CA ASP A 81 -11.64 7.38 -2.35
C ASP A 81 -10.50 8.39 -2.08
N ASP A 82 -10.43 9.01 -0.90
CA ASP A 82 -9.35 9.94 -0.56
C ASP A 82 -8.06 9.22 -0.14
N ARG A 83 -8.13 7.91 0.09
CA ARG A 83 -6.97 7.07 0.43
C ARG A 83 -6.32 6.56 -0.85
N PHE A 84 -4.99 6.56 -0.88
CA PHE A 84 -4.24 5.88 -1.92
C PHE A 84 -3.42 4.74 -1.32
N THR A 85 -3.08 3.78 -2.17
CA THR A 85 -2.36 2.57 -1.78
C THR A 85 -0.92 2.69 -2.21
N LEU A 86 0.01 2.50 -1.28
CA LEU A 86 1.44 2.37 -1.57
C LEU A 86 1.71 1.01 -2.24
N ILE A 87 2.88 0.82 -2.83
CA ILE A 87 3.23 -0.43 -3.51
C ILE A 87 3.25 -1.66 -2.57
N ASN A 88 3.45 -1.42 -1.26
CA ASN A 88 3.39 -2.44 -0.23
C ASN A 88 1.95 -2.81 0.20
N GLY A 89 0.92 -2.22 -0.41
CA GLY A 89 -0.48 -2.46 -0.06
C GLY A 89 -1.00 -1.61 1.11
N GLU A 90 -0.14 -0.82 1.76
CA GLU A 90 -0.54 0.06 2.84
C GLU A 90 -1.36 1.24 2.33
N LYS A 91 -2.40 1.62 3.08
CA LYS A 91 -3.36 2.66 2.68
C LYS A 91 -3.11 3.95 3.44
N VAL A 92 -2.54 4.94 2.76
CA VAL A 92 -2.23 6.26 3.31
C VAL A 92 -3.49 7.15 3.29
N LEU A 93 -3.71 7.89 4.37
CA LEU A 93 -4.74 8.93 4.46
C LEU A 93 -4.11 10.33 4.31
N PRO A 94 -4.05 10.90 3.10
CA PRO A 94 -3.37 12.16 2.84
C PRO A 94 -4.02 13.36 3.53
N VAL A 95 -5.35 13.40 3.63
CA VAL A 95 -6.12 14.56 4.11
C VAL A 95 -5.67 15.05 5.49
N SER A 96 -5.32 14.13 6.39
CA SER A 96 -4.83 14.46 7.73
C SER A 96 -3.48 15.16 7.71
N ILE A 97 -2.58 14.73 6.83
CA ILE A 97 -1.23 15.28 6.68
C ILE A 97 -1.30 16.65 5.98
N GLU A 98 -2.04 16.73 4.87
CA GLU A 98 -2.28 17.98 4.12
C GLU A 98 -2.89 19.04 5.03
N GLY A 99 -3.91 18.66 5.80
CA GLY A 99 -4.60 19.57 6.72
C GLY A 99 -3.68 20.15 7.78
N ARG A 100 -2.70 19.38 8.29
CA ARG A 100 -1.72 19.91 9.25
C ARG A 100 -0.73 20.86 8.59
N ILE A 101 -0.21 20.52 7.40
CA ILE A 101 0.77 21.34 6.68
C ILE A 101 0.12 22.67 6.24
N ARG A 102 -1.14 22.65 5.78
CA ARG A 102 -1.90 23.84 5.36
C ARG A 102 -2.20 24.84 6.50
N GLN A 103 -1.98 24.46 7.77
CA GLN A 103 -2.15 25.40 8.89
C GLN A 103 -1.01 26.41 9.01
N GLU A 104 0.11 26.17 8.32
CA GLU A 104 1.24 27.11 8.31
C GLU A 104 0.96 28.28 7.37
N GLU A 105 1.15 29.51 7.85
CA GLU A 105 0.83 30.74 7.08
C GLU A 105 1.64 30.87 5.79
N CYS A 106 2.83 30.26 5.73
CA CYS A 106 3.67 30.25 4.54
C CYS A 106 3.18 29.27 3.46
N VAL A 107 2.18 28.42 3.74
CA VAL A 107 1.67 27.40 2.82
C VAL A 107 0.32 27.81 2.24
N LYS A 108 0.23 27.87 0.91
CA LYS A 108 -1.02 28.07 0.16
C LYS A 108 -1.82 26.79 0.05
N GLU A 109 -1.12 25.69 -0.24
CA GLU A 109 -1.71 24.38 -0.39
C GLU A 109 -0.67 23.28 -0.18
N ALA A 110 -1.13 22.13 0.30
CA ALA A 110 -0.32 20.93 0.44
C ALA A 110 -1.06 19.73 -0.15
N VAL A 111 -0.38 18.99 -1.02
CA VAL A 111 -0.95 17.84 -1.72
C VAL A 111 -0.02 16.65 -1.55
N ILE A 112 -0.51 15.59 -0.90
CA ILE A 112 0.27 14.37 -0.73
C ILE A 112 0.06 13.45 -1.93
N PHE A 113 1.16 12.92 -2.45
CA PHE A 113 1.20 11.97 -3.56
C PHE A 113 1.90 10.67 -3.14
N GLY A 114 1.87 9.66 -4.02
CA GLY A 114 2.58 8.39 -3.83
C GLY A 114 1.76 7.13 -4.09
N GLU A 115 0.64 7.23 -4.81
CA GLU A 115 -0.11 6.06 -5.26
C GLU A 115 0.78 5.13 -6.08
N GLY A 116 0.86 3.86 -5.66
CA GLY A 116 1.70 2.85 -6.30
C GLY A 116 3.22 3.05 -6.12
N LYS A 117 3.65 3.93 -5.20
CA LYS A 117 5.07 4.17 -4.90
C LYS A 117 5.43 3.61 -3.50
N SER A 118 6.73 3.52 -3.19
CA SER A 118 7.21 2.94 -1.92
C SER A 118 6.99 3.85 -0.71
N TYR A 119 7.05 5.16 -0.92
CA TYR A 119 6.89 6.18 0.12
C TYR A 119 5.99 7.30 -0.38
N PRO A 120 5.17 7.90 0.51
CA PRO A 120 4.41 9.09 0.18
C PRO A 120 5.34 10.32 0.07
N GLY A 121 5.00 11.24 -0.82
CA GLY A 121 5.67 12.54 -0.98
C GLY A 121 4.69 13.70 -0.85
N ALA A 122 5.20 14.93 -0.80
CA ALA A 122 4.39 16.14 -0.66
C ALA A 122 4.73 17.19 -1.73
N LEU A 123 3.71 17.70 -2.42
CA LEU A 123 3.79 18.98 -3.15
C LEU A 123 3.33 20.09 -2.19
N ILE A 124 4.18 21.08 -1.94
CA ILE A 124 3.85 22.21 -1.06
C ILE A 124 3.92 23.50 -1.87
N PHE A 125 2.78 24.16 -2.03
CA PHE A 125 2.65 25.43 -2.72
C PHE A 125 2.88 26.58 -1.74
N ARG A 126 3.80 27.49 -2.08
CA ARG A 126 4.03 28.69 -1.27
C ARG A 126 2.82 29.62 -1.25
N ALA A 127 2.59 30.23 -0.10
CA ALA A 127 1.76 31.42 0.02
C ALA A 127 2.44 32.63 -0.64
N ASP A 128 1.64 33.62 -1.02
CA ASP A 128 2.13 34.79 -1.75
C ASP A 128 3.09 35.61 -0.86
N GLU A 129 2.87 35.60 0.45
CA GLU A 129 3.73 36.21 1.47
C GLU A 129 5.12 35.54 1.54
N ALA A 130 5.19 34.24 1.24
CA ALA A 130 6.42 33.45 1.25
C ALA A 130 7.12 33.39 -0.13
N ALA A 131 6.59 34.09 -1.15
CA ALA A 131 7.11 34.02 -2.52
C ALA A 131 8.59 34.45 -2.66
N HIS A 132 9.07 35.30 -1.75
CA HIS A 132 10.45 35.82 -1.73
C HIS A 132 11.46 34.87 -1.07
N MET A 133 11.01 33.78 -0.45
CA MET A 133 11.88 32.81 0.22
C MET A 133 12.55 31.87 -0.79
N SER A 134 13.79 31.46 -0.53
CA SER A 134 14.42 30.37 -1.27
C SER A 134 13.82 29.01 -0.90
N ASP A 135 14.04 28.01 -1.76
CA ASP A 135 13.58 26.63 -1.58
C ASP A 135 14.06 26.03 -0.26
N GLU A 136 15.32 26.25 0.09
CA GLU A 136 15.87 25.74 1.35
C GLU A 136 15.24 26.41 2.57
N LYS A 137 15.13 27.74 2.57
CA LYS A 137 14.55 28.49 3.70
C LYS A 137 13.08 28.17 3.90
N PHE A 138 12.34 28.01 2.80
CA PHE A 138 10.95 27.63 2.85
C PHE A 138 10.78 26.21 3.40
N LEU A 139 11.57 25.28 2.89
CA LEU A 139 11.55 23.89 3.34
C LEU A 139 11.87 23.79 4.83
N ASP A 140 12.88 24.50 5.32
CA ASP A 140 13.23 24.51 6.75
C ASP A 140 12.13 25.14 7.62
N SER A 141 11.36 26.09 7.08
CA SER A 141 10.21 26.68 7.79
C SER A 141 9.03 25.72 7.89
N VAL A 142 8.73 24.95 6.84
CA VAL A 142 7.57 24.04 6.81
C VAL A 142 7.89 22.65 7.37
N TRP A 143 9.16 22.26 7.39
CA TRP A 143 9.59 20.93 7.84
C TRP A 143 9.10 20.55 9.25
N PRO A 144 9.10 21.44 10.26
CA PRO A 144 8.52 21.13 11.57
C PRO A 144 7.04 20.74 11.51
N ALA A 145 6.26 21.33 10.59
CA ALA A 145 4.85 20.99 10.40
C ALA A 145 4.69 19.61 9.72
N VAL A 146 5.58 19.28 8.78
CA VAL A 146 5.66 17.94 8.17
C VAL A 146 6.04 16.89 9.21
N GLU A 147 7.03 17.15 10.07
CA GLU A 147 7.39 16.25 11.18
C GLU A 147 6.25 16.08 12.18
N ALA A 148 5.54 17.15 12.52
CA ALA A 148 4.37 17.10 13.37
C ALA A 148 3.25 16.24 12.76
N ALA A 149 3.07 16.28 11.44
CA ALA A 149 2.14 15.39 10.75
C ALA A 149 2.64 13.93 10.76
N ASN A 150 3.92 13.70 10.45
CA ASN A 150 4.56 12.38 10.44
C ASN A 150 4.53 11.67 11.81
N SER A 151 4.66 12.42 12.91
CA SER A 151 4.59 11.87 14.27
C SER A 151 3.21 11.31 14.65
N ARG A 152 2.16 11.80 13.98
CA ARG A 152 0.77 11.38 14.17
C ARG A 152 0.31 10.36 13.14
N ALA A 153 1.10 10.14 12.10
CA ALA A 153 0.86 9.18 11.04
C ALA A 153 1.54 7.84 11.35
N GLU A 154 1.03 6.76 10.75
CA GLU A 154 1.68 5.46 10.79
C GLU A 154 3.07 5.52 10.13
N THR A 155 3.98 4.63 10.51
CA THR A 155 5.36 4.63 10.00
C THR A 155 5.45 4.63 8.47
N PHE A 156 4.57 3.90 7.79
CA PHE A 156 4.51 3.84 6.32
C PHE A 156 3.92 5.11 5.67
N SER A 157 3.16 5.91 6.42
CA SER A 157 2.53 7.15 5.96
C SER A 157 3.44 8.37 6.13
N ARG A 158 4.64 8.20 6.70
CA ARG A 158 5.58 9.30 6.97
C ARG A 158 6.25 9.75 5.67
N ILE A 159 6.33 11.06 5.50
CA ILE A 159 6.91 11.71 4.32
C ILE A 159 8.39 12.01 4.57
N PRO A 160 9.32 11.44 3.79
CA PRO A 160 10.74 11.80 3.81
C PRO A 160 10.97 13.26 3.40
N LYS A 161 12.01 13.91 3.92
CA LYS A 161 12.31 15.33 3.60
C LYS A 161 12.63 15.51 2.12
N GLU A 162 13.30 14.51 1.56
CA GLU A 162 13.78 14.42 0.18
C GLU A 162 12.62 14.27 -0.82
N LEU A 163 11.44 13.80 -0.38
CA LEU A 163 10.22 13.70 -1.19
C LEU A 163 9.27 14.89 -1.01
N VAL A 164 9.76 15.98 -0.41
CA VAL A 164 9.03 17.25 -0.33
C VAL A 164 9.44 18.14 -1.50
N VAL A 165 8.49 18.38 -2.40
CA VAL A 165 8.65 19.25 -3.56
C VAL A 165 8.03 20.61 -3.24
N VAL A 166 8.86 21.65 -3.28
CA VAL A 166 8.42 23.03 -3.08
C VAL A 166 8.01 23.62 -4.42
N LEU A 167 6.80 24.17 -4.49
CA LEU A 167 6.25 24.83 -5.67
C LEU A 167 6.11 26.34 -5.43
N PRO A 168 6.35 27.17 -6.47
CA PRO A 168 6.32 28.62 -6.34
C PRO A 168 4.90 29.13 -6.08
N ALA A 169 4.78 30.35 -5.55
CA ALA A 169 3.49 30.90 -5.12
C ALA A 169 2.52 31.19 -6.28
N ASP A 170 3.07 31.45 -7.46
CA ASP A 170 2.34 31.68 -8.71
C ASP A 170 1.96 30.37 -9.43
N ALA A 171 2.41 29.21 -8.93
CA ALA A 171 2.02 27.92 -9.49
C ALA A 171 0.51 27.73 -9.40
N THR A 172 -0.11 27.54 -10.57
CA THR A 172 -1.52 27.21 -10.68
C THR A 172 -1.72 25.72 -10.50
N TYR A 173 -2.84 25.32 -9.92
CA TYR A 173 -3.22 23.91 -9.81
C TYR A 173 -4.73 23.78 -10.02
N PRO A 174 -5.23 22.61 -10.45
CA PRO A 174 -6.65 22.44 -10.74
C PRO A 174 -7.46 22.52 -9.45
N ARG A 175 -8.50 23.36 -9.44
CA ARG A 175 -9.35 23.60 -8.27
C ARG A 175 -10.82 23.51 -8.65
N THR A 176 -11.66 23.12 -7.69
CA THR A 176 -13.11 23.20 -7.78
C THR A 176 -13.60 24.65 -7.66
N ASP A 177 -14.87 24.91 -7.95
CA ASP A 177 -15.51 26.21 -7.73
C ASP A 177 -15.45 26.69 -6.26
N LYS A 178 -15.18 25.78 -5.32
CA LYS A 178 -15.00 26.06 -3.89
C LYS A 178 -13.54 26.34 -3.50
N GLY A 179 -12.61 26.34 -4.46
CA GLY A 179 -11.19 26.61 -4.24
C GLY A 179 -10.35 25.43 -3.76
N THR A 180 -10.95 24.27 -3.49
CA THR A 180 -10.21 23.04 -3.13
C THR A 180 -9.56 22.43 -4.35
N PHE A 181 -8.31 21.96 -4.24
CA PHE A 181 -7.61 21.29 -5.34
C PHE A 181 -8.29 19.97 -5.77
N ILE A 182 -8.03 19.53 -6.99
CA ILE A 182 -8.56 18.27 -7.53
C ILE A 182 -7.41 17.29 -7.76
N ARG A 183 -7.29 16.26 -6.90
CA ARG A 183 -6.17 15.29 -6.83
C ARG A 183 -5.68 14.79 -8.19
N VAL A 184 -6.51 14.04 -8.92
CA VAL A 184 -6.08 13.35 -10.16
C VAL A 184 -5.57 14.35 -11.22
N PRO A 185 -6.28 15.46 -11.52
CA PRO A 185 -5.74 16.52 -12.35
C PRO A 185 -4.44 17.15 -11.81
N THR A 186 -4.34 17.40 -10.50
CA THR A 186 -3.10 17.95 -9.90
C THR A 186 -1.93 17.00 -10.11
N TYR A 187 -2.09 15.70 -9.87
CA TYR A 187 -1.03 14.71 -10.07
C TYR A 187 -0.55 14.68 -11.51
N ARG A 188 -1.48 14.77 -12.48
CA ARG A 188 -1.13 14.85 -13.92
C ARG A 188 -0.41 16.14 -14.27
N GLN A 189 -0.81 17.26 -13.69
CA GLN A 189 -0.18 18.55 -13.97
C GLN A 189 1.27 18.60 -13.46
N PHE A 190 1.54 17.98 -12.30
CA PHE A 190 2.85 17.97 -11.65
C PHE A 190 3.56 16.60 -11.76
N GLU A 191 3.19 15.79 -12.75
CA GLU A 191 3.73 14.45 -12.94
C GLU A 191 5.26 14.49 -13.10
N ARG A 192 5.77 15.51 -13.80
CA ARG A 192 7.21 15.68 -14.03
C ARG A 192 7.97 15.93 -12.73
N GLU A 193 7.47 16.84 -11.90
CA GLU A 193 8.07 17.20 -10.62
C GLU A 193 8.04 16.03 -9.64
N ILE A 194 6.92 15.28 -9.61
CA ILE A 194 6.75 14.08 -8.79
C ILE A 194 7.75 12.99 -9.22
N GLU A 195 7.84 12.71 -10.51
CA GLU A 195 8.73 11.67 -11.02
C GLU A 195 10.20 12.06 -10.82
N GLN A 196 10.55 13.33 -11.00
CA GLN A 196 11.89 13.84 -10.70
C GLN A 196 12.23 13.68 -9.21
N ALA A 197 11.30 13.96 -8.29
CA ALA A 197 11.51 13.78 -6.85
C ALA A 197 11.76 12.32 -6.50
N TYR A 198 10.99 11.37 -7.08
CA TYR A 198 11.24 9.94 -6.87
C TYR A 198 12.59 9.50 -7.47
N GLN A 199 12.94 9.97 -8.66
CA GLN A 199 14.24 9.67 -9.26
C GLN A 199 15.39 10.18 -8.38
N GLN A 200 15.29 11.41 -7.86
CA GLN A 200 16.29 11.96 -6.95
C GLN A 200 16.33 11.15 -5.66
N PHE A 201 15.20 10.83 -5.05
CA PHE A 201 15.14 10.03 -3.83
C PHE A 201 15.70 8.61 -4.00
N GLU A 202 15.48 7.98 -5.15
CA GLU A 202 16.03 6.66 -5.44
C GLU A 202 17.51 6.69 -5.85
N ASN A 203 17.97 7.80 -6.45
CA ASN A 203 19.37 7.98 -6.87
C ASN A 203 20.24 8.60 -5.78
N GLU A 204 19.66 9.30 -4.80
CA GLU A 204 20.35 9.84 -3.63
C GLU A 204 20.71 8.69 -2.69
N LYS A 205 21.86 8.09 -3.01
CA LYS A 205 22.59 7.10 -2.21
C LYS A 205 21.73 5.89 -1.84
N GLY A 206 21.78 4.88 -2.72
CA GLY A 206 21.83 3.51 -2.23
C GLY A 206 22.84 3.44 -1.07
N GLY A 207 22.53 2.62 -0.06
CA GLY A 207 23.28 2.69 1.18
C GLY A 207 24.78 2.45 0.98
N THR A 208 25.59 2.88 1.94
CA THR A 208 27.05 2.85 1.80
C THR A 208 27.65 1.52 2.28
N LEU A 209 26.85 0.57 2.75
CA LEU A 209 27.39 -0.70 3.25
C LEU A 209 27.83 -1.61 2.09
N CYS A 210 29.15 -1.73 1.95
CA CYS A 210 29.79 -2.75 1.13
C CYS A 210 30.01 -4.02 1.96
N LEU A 211 29.01 -4.91 1.99
CA LEU A 211 29.15 -6.25 2.59
C LEU A 211 29.35 -7.32 1.52
N SER A 212 30.05 -8.40 1.84
CA SER A 212 30.27 -9.53 0.93
C SER A 212 30.31 -10.87 1.66
N GLY A 213 29.96 -11.95 0.96
CA GLY A 213 29.95 -13.32 1.46
C GLY A 213 29.13 -13.45 2.74
N GLN A 214 29.75 -14.04 3.77
CA GLN A 214 29.08 -14.31 5.05
C GLN A 214 28.57 -13.04 5.75
N GLU A 215 29.27 -11.91 5.64
CA GLU A 215 28.85 -10.67 6.30
C GLU A 215 27.55 -10.12 5.72
N LEU A 216 27.34 -10.32 4.41
CA LEU A 216 26.11 -9.95 3.73
C LEU A 216 24.97 -10.90 4.10
N GLU A 217 25.24 -12.21 4.16
CA GLU A 217 24.26 -13.21 4.63
C GLU A 217 23.82 -12.90 6.06
N ASP A 218 24.75 -12.63 6.98
CA ASP A 218 24.46 -12.30 8.37
C ASP A 218 23.70 -10.98 8.52
N PHE A 219 23.92 -10.01 7.62
CA PHE A 219 23.14 -8.78 7.56
C PHE A 219 21.69 -9.05 7.11
N LEU A 220 21.50 -9.85 6.07
CA LEU A 220 20.18 -10.22 5.58
C LEU A 220 19.40 -11.04 6.63
N LEU A 221 20.06 -11.98 7.31
CA LEU A 221 19.49 -12.75 8.41
C LEU A 221 19.06 -11.87 9.59
N ARG A 222 19.90 -10.90 9.97
CA ARG A 222 19.52 -9.90 10.98
C ARG A 222 18.35 -9.04 10.53
N GLY A 223 18.30 -8.64 9.26
CA GLY A 223 17.17 -7.90 8.70
C GLY A 223 15.84 -8.67 8.81
N LEU A 224 15.86 -9.96 8.49
CA LEU A 224 14.69 -10.85 8.63
C LEU A 224 14.28 -11.02 10.10
N LYS A 225 15.25 -11.22 10.99
CA LYS A 225 14.98 -11.40 12.42
C LYS A 225 14.47 -10.13 13.08
N ASP A 226 15.20 -9.02 12.95
CA ASP A 226 14.95 -7.81 13.71
C ASP A 226 13.72 -7.04 13.21
N ARG A 227 13.43 -7.10 11.90
CA ARG A 227 12.32 -6.34 11.29
C ARG A 227 11.08 -7.16 11.02
N LEU A 228 11.26 -8.43 10.66
CA LEU A 228 10.15 -9.30 10.25
C LEU A 228 9.83 -10.36 11.30
N ASN A 229 10.66 -10.50 12.34
CA ASN A 229 10.55 -11.52 13.38
C ASN A 229 10.57 -12.95 12.81
N ILE A 230 11.36 -13.16 11.74
CA ILE A 230 11.54 -14.45 11.08
C ILE A 230 12.94 -14.96 11.39
N GLU A 231 13.02 -16.13 12.03
CA GLU A 231 14.27 -16.83 12.27
C GLU A 231 14.42 -17.98 11.26
N LEU A 232 15.41 -17.87 10.38
CA LEU A 232 15.75 -18.88 9.40
C LEU A 232 17.28 -18.95 9.20
N SER A 233 17.77 -20.07 8.67
CA SER A 233 19.16 -20.25 8.25
C SER A 233 19.36 -19.83 6.80
N ALA A 234 20.61 -19.63 6.38
CA ALA A 234 20.93 -19.08 5.06
C ALA A 234 20.41 -19.94 3.88
N GLU A 235 20.30 -21.26 4.06
CA GLU A 235 19.81 -22.20 3.05
C GLU A 235 18.28 -22.41 3.07
N ASN A 236 17.59 -21.87 4.08
CA ASN A 236 16.14 -22.06 4.18
C ASN A 236 15.39 -21.24 3.13
N GLU A 237 14.37 -21.87 2.55
CA GLU A 237 13.48 -21.21 1.59
C GLU A 237 12.59 -20.19 2.29
N PHE A 238 12.55 -18.97 1.77
CA PHE A 238 11.78 -17.86 2.34
C PHE A 238 10.30 -18.21 2.53
N PHE A 239 9.66 -18.79 1.52
CA PHE A 239 8.20 -19.07 1.55
C PHE A 239 7.83 -20.20 2.49
N ALA A 240 8.69 -21.21 2.64
CA ALA A 240 8.45 -22.30 3.58
C ALA A 240 8.42 -21.80 5.04
N PHE A 241 9.10 -20.68 5.32
CA PHE A 241 9.18 -20.04 6.63
C PHE A 241 8.22 -18.84 6.78
N GLY A 242 7.24 -18.72 5.88
CA GLY A 242 6.17 -17.74 6.00
C GLY A 242 6.53 -16.33 5.58
N VAL A 243 7.60 -16.15 4.78
CA VAL A 243 7.89 -14.86 4.15
C VAL A 243 6.78 -14.52 3.14
N ASP A 244 6.03 -13.46 3.40
CA ASP A 244 4.96 -12.97 2.54
C ASP A 244 5.39 -11.78 1.65
N SER A 245 4.48 -11.32 0.79
CA SER A 245 4.76 -10.23 -0.16
C SER A 245 5.08 -8.90 0.53
N LEU A 246 4.46 -8.61 1.67
CA LEU A 246 4.72 -7.39 2.44
C LEU A 246 6.13 -7.43 3.04
N GLN A 247 6.51 -8.58 3.60
CA GLN A 247 7.83 -8.86 4.14
C GLN A 247 8.92 -8.81 3.06
N CYS A 248 8.65 -9.32 1.86
CA CYS A 248 9.51 -9.17 0.70
C CYS A 248 9.78 -7.69 0.37
N ILE A 249 8.74 -6.86 0.35
CA ILE A 249 8.87 -5.42 0.05
C ILE A 249 9.63 -4.69 1.16
N GLN A 250 9.40 -5.05 2.43
CA GLN A 250 10.12 -4.48 3.56
C GLN A 250 11.62 -4.82 3.50
N MET A 251 11.96 -6.07 3.16
CA MET A 251 13.35 -6.49 2.97
C MET A 251 13.99 -5.82 1.75
N TRP A 252 13.27 -5.71 0.63
CA TRP A 252 13.75 -5.02 -0.56
C TRP A 252 14.08 -3.54 -0.27
N ASN A 253 13.20 -2.83 0.46
CA ASN A 253 13.46 -1.46 0.89
C ASN A 253 14.69 -1.35 1.82
N LEU A 254 14.89 -2.33 2.71
CA LEU A 254 16.08 -2.38 3.57
C LEU A 254 17.36 -2.51 2.74
N ILE A 255 17.37 -3.45 1.80
CA ILE A 255 18.51 -3.70 0.90
C ILE A 255 18.85 -2.44 0.12
N LYS A 256 17.85 -1.84 -0.54
CA LYS A 256 18.04 -0.64 -1.38
C LYS A 256 18.56 0.54 -0.57
N LYS A 257 18.14 0.67 0.69
CA LYS A 257 18.51 1.78 1.58
C LYS A 257 19.88 1.62 2.23
N GLU A 258 20.27 0.42 2.64
CA GLU A 258 21.45 0.20 3.47
C GLU A 258 22.66 -0.31 2.68
N LEU A 259 22.46 -1.09 1.62
CA LEU A 259 23.54 -1.73 0.87
C LEU A 259 23.99 -0.92 -0.36
N ASP A 260 25.31 -0.93 -0.59
CA ASP A 260 25.88 -0.39 -1.82
C ASP A 260 25.68 -1.40 -2.95
N LEU A 261 24.89 -1.00 -3.95
CA LEU A 261 24.58 -1.81 -5.12
C LEU A 261 25.35 -1.33 -6.37
N GLY A 262 26.42 -0.55 -6.20
CA GLY A 262 27.30 -0.13 -7.30
C GLY A 262 26.60 0.78 -8.31
N GLY A 263 25.61 1.55 -7.87
CA GLY A 263 24.75 2.35 -8.76
C GLY A 263 23.71 1.55 -9.55
N ASN A 264 23.65 0.22 -9.39
CA ASN A 264 22.66 -0.65 -10.02
C ASN A 264 21.40 -0.87 -9.15
N GLY A 265 21.22 -0.10 -8.08
CA GLY A 265 20.03 -0.17 -7.22
C GLY A 265 18.68 -0.08 -7.96
N PRO A 266 18.52 0.76 -9.01
CA PRO A 266 17.31 0.78 -9.84
C PRO A 266 17.03 -0.52 -10.62
N LYS A 267 18.04 -1.36 -10.86
CA LYS A 267 17.89 -2.66 -11.54
C LYS A 267 17.43 -3.78 -10.60
N LEU A 268 17.44 -3.55 -9.28
CA LEU A 268 17.02 -4.56 -8.31
C LEU A 268 15.51 -4.77 -8.38
N SER A 269 15.09 -5.95 -8.84
CA SER A 269 13.69 -6.37 -8.87
C SER A 269 13.07 -6.30 -7.47
N GLN A 270 11.83 -5.80 -7.37
CA GLN A 270 11.06 -5.86 -6.12
C GLN A 270 10.73 -7.29 -5.70
N ASN A 271 10.75 -8.21 -6.66
CA ASN A 271 10.52 -9.63 -6.43
C ASN A 271 11.82 -10.40 -6.19
N VAL A 272 12.95 -9.74 -5.93
CA VAL A 272 14.26 -10.40 -5.82
C VAL A 272 14.27 -11.56 -4.80
N LEU A 273 13.52 -11.46 -3.70
CA LEU A 273 13.40 -12.58 -2.74
C LEU A 273 12.69 -13.80 -3.35
N TYR A 274 11.69 -13.60 -4.21
CA TYR A 274 11.04 -14.68 -4.96
C TYR A 274 12.00 -15.30 -5.98
N GLU A 275 12.77 -14.47 -6.65
CA GLU A 275 13.70 -14.89 -7.71
C GLU A 275 14.89 -15.68 -7.14
N THR A 276 15.36 -15.35 -5.94
CA THR A 276 16.53 -16.00 -5.33
C THR A 276 16.16 -17.16 -4.40
N GLY A 277 14.97 -17.15 -3.79
CA GLY A 277 14.42 -18.25 -3.00
C GLY A 277 14.98 -18.43 -1.58
N ASN A 278 16.27 -18.13 -1.35
CA ASN A 278 16.92 -18.16 -0.01
C ASN A 278 17.98 -17.05 0.16
N VAL A 279 18.51 -16.91 1.38
CA VAL A 279 19.45 -15.83 1.74
C VAL A 279 20.79 -15.99 1.02
N GLN A 280 21.30 -17.21 0.90
CA GLN A 280 22.58 -17.45 0.25
C GLN A 280 22.53 -17.05 -1.25
N ALA A 281 21.45 -17.42 -1.94
CA ALA A 281 21.24 -17.02 -3.33
C ALA A 281 21.00 -15.50 -3.46
N LEU A 282 20.30 -14.90 -2.50
CA LEU A 282 20.07 -13.45 -2.45
C LEU A 282 21.39 -12.68 -2.29
N ALA A 283 22.26 -13.09 -1.35
CA ALA A 283 23.56 -12.46 -1.13
C ALA A 283 24.41 -12.50 -2.41
N ARG A 284 24.52 -13.67 -3.06
CA ARG A 284 25.25 -13.81 -4.34
C ARG A 284 24.65 -12.95 -5.45
N HIS A 285 23.33 -12.83 -5.53
CA HIS A 285 22.66 -12.00 -6.52
C HIS A 285 22.98 -10.51 -6.30
N LEU A 286 22.93 -10.03 -5.06
CA LEU A 286 23.26 -8.64 -4.72
C LEU A 286 24.73 -8.31 -4.99
N GLU A 287 25.65 -9.24 -4.74
CA GLU A 287 27.07 -9.07 -5.08
C GLU A 287 27.30 -8.94 -6.59
N ARG A 288 26.64 -9.79 -7.39
CA ARG A 288 26.68 -9.71 -8.86
C ARG A 288 26.09 -8.41 -9.37
N LEU A 289 24.98 -7.97 -8.77
CA LEU A 289 24.36 -6.69 -9.11
C LEU A 289 25.30 -5.51 -8.84
N ARG A 290 26.05 -5.57 -7.72
CA ARG A 290 27.06 -4.56 -7.38
C ARG A 290 28.25 -4.59 -8.35
N SER A 291 28.73 -5.77 -8.77
CA SER A 291 29.84 -5.87 -9.73
C SER A 291 29.44 -5.56 -11.18
N GLY A 292 28.13 -5.52 -11.49
CA GLY A 292 27.62 -5.28 -12.83
C GLY A 292 27.66 -6.51 -13.74
N GLU A 293 27.80 -7.72 -13.17
CA GLU A 293 27.76 -8.97 -13.91
C GLU A 293 26.30 -9.34 -14.27
N GLU A 294 25.93 -9.21 -15.54
CA GLU A 294 24.63 -9.68 -16.05
C GLU A 294 24.61 -11.22 -16.14
N SER A 295 23.64 -11.85 -15.47
CA SER A 295 23.44 -13.30 -15.51
C SER A 295 22.24 -13.65 -16.37
N SER A 296 22.41 -13.64 -17.70
CA SER A 296 21.38 -14.09 -18.64
C SER A 296 21.24 -15.62 -18.73
N THR A 297 22.08 -16.37 -18.00
CA THR A 297 22.26 -17.82 -18.20
C THR A 297 21.43 -18.67 -17.23
N ASP A 298 21.07 -18.14 -16.06
CA ASP A 298 20.50 -18.94 -14.96
C ASP A 298 18.97 -19.16 -15.10
N GLU A 299 18.25 -18.20 -15.68
CA GLU A 299 16.79 -18.27 -15.80
C GLU A 299 16.32 -19.30 -16.83
N LEU A 300 16.98 -19.37 -18.00
CA LEU A 300 16.63 -20.33 -19.05
C LEU A 300 16.94 -21.76 -18.63
N SER A 301 18.05 -21.98 -17.92
CA SER A 301 18.40 -23.28 -17.36
C SER A 301 17.41 -23.71 -16.28
N LYS A 302 17.01 -22.81 -15.36
CA LYS A 302 15.97 -23.10 -14.36
C LYS A 302 14.61 -23.37 -14.99
N MET A 303 14.22 -22.64 -16.03
CA MET A 303 12.99 -22.94 -16.78
C MET A 303 13.04 -24.32 -17.41
N GLN A 304 14.18 -24.69 -18.01
CA GLN A 304 14.37 -26.01 -18.60
C GLN A 304 14.35 -27.11 -17.55
N GLU A 305 14.99 -26.91 -16.39
CA GLU A 305 14.96 -27.86 -15.26
C GLU A 305 13.56 -28.05 -14.70
N LEU A 306 12.76 -26.98 -14.55
CA LEU A 306 11.37 -27.08 -14.11
C LEU A 306 10.50 -27.79 -15.15
N VAL A 307 10.72 -27.53 -16.44
CA VAL A 307 10.08 -28.27 -17.53
C VAL A 307 10.46 -29.74 -17.40
N ASP A 308 11.74 -30.09 -17.30
CA ASP A 308 12.17 -31.49 -17.23
C ASP A 308 11.63 -32.21 -15.97
N ALA A 309 11.59 -31.52 -14.83
CA ALA A 309 11.09 -32.06 -13.56
C ALA A 309 9.56 -32.29 -13.55
N TYR A 310 8.80 -31.39 -14.17
CA TYR A 310 7.33 -31.39 -14.09
C TYR A 310 6.60 -31.71 -15.40
N SER A 311 7.31 -32.03 -16.49
CA SER A 311 6.69 -32.39 -17.78
C SER A 311 6.35 -33.88 -17.94
N SER A 312 6.75 -34.71 -16.98
CA SER A 312 6.37 -36.12 -16.97
C SER A 312 5.02 -36.29 -16.27
N PHE A 313 3.96 -36.41 -17.06
CA PHE A 313 2.63 -36.70 -16.57
C PHE A 313 2.29 -38.17 -16.79
N GLU A 314 1.90 -38.90 -15.73
CA GLU A 314 1.30 -40.23 -15.91
C GLU A 314 0.00 -40.08 -16.70
N PRO A 315 -0.19 -40.80 -17.81
CA PRO A 315 -1.45 -40.79 -18.53
C PRO A 315 -2.58 -41.25 -17.59
N HIS A 316 -3.62 -40.43 -17.46
CA HIS A 316 -4.79 -40.82 -16.68
C HIS A 316 -5.43 -42.07 -17.31
N VAL A 317 -5.47 -43.16 -16.55
CA VAL A 317 -6.25 -44.35 -16.88
C VAL A 317 -7.58 -44.22 -16.15
N GLY A 318 -8.69 -44.16 -16.90
CA GLY A 318 -10.03 -44.07 -16.32
C GLY A 318 -10.33 -45.32 -15.50
N GLY A 319 -10.61 -45.15 -14.20
CA GLY A 319 -11.10 -46.20 -13.31
C GLY A 319 -12.64 -46.31 -13.34
N ASP A 320 -13.16 -47.47 -12.95
CA ASP A 320 -14.60 -47.77 -12.85
C ASP A 320 -15.21 -47.26 -11.52
N ALA A 321 -14.86 -46.04 -11.11
CA ALA A 321 -15.36 -45.47 -9.86
C ALA A 321 -16.88 -45.19 -9.95
N PRO A 322 -17.67 -45.54 -8.93
CA PRO A 322 -19.10 -45.26 -8.91
C PRO A 322 -19.38 -43.76 -8.94
N ARG A 323 -20.48 -43.36 -9.60
CA ARG A 323 -20.90 -41.95 -9.68
C ARG A 323 -21.10 -41.38 -8.27
N PRO A 324 -20.49 -40.23 -7.93
CA PRO A 324 -20.66 -39.63 -6.61
C PRO A 324 -22.08 -39.06 -6.41
N ASP A 325 -22.63 -39.21 -5.21
CA ASP A 325 -23.98 -38.72 -4.83
C ASP A 325 -24.09 -37.18 -4.75
N LYS A 326 -22.96 -36.46 -4.75
CA LYS A 326 -22.91 -34.99 -4.75
C LYS A 326 -21.81 -34.48 -5.67
N GLU A 327 -22.16 -33.60 -6.58
CA GLU A 327 -21.21 -32.90 -7.45
C GLU A 327 -20.54 -31.75 -6.69
N VAL A 328 -19.22 -31.79 -6.56
CA VAL A 328 -18.42 -30.67 -6.05
C VAL A 328 -17.68 -30.04 -7.24
N VAL A 329 -18.03 -28.80 -7.57
CA VAL A 329 -17.37 -28.06 -8.65
C VAL A 329 -16.21 -27.26 -8.07
N VAL A 330 -14.98 -27.67 -8.37
CA VAL A 330 -13.77 -26.90 -8.04
C VAL A 330 -13.37 -26.06 -9.26
N ARG A 331 -13.48 -24.74 -9.18
CA ARG A 331 -12.97 -23.83 -10.23
C ARG A 331 -11.54 -23.42 -9.90
N ASN A 332 -10.62 -23.73 -10.82
CA ASN A 332 -9.29 -23.12 -10.89
C ASN A 332 -8.99 -22.81 -12.38
N PRO A 333 -8.42 -21.64 -12.72
CA PRO A 333 -8.04 -21.28 -14.10
C PRO A 333 -7.03 -22.24 -14.77
N LEU A 334 -6.30 -23.07 -14.01
CA LEU A 334 -5.30 -24.00 -14.54
C LEU A 334 -5.81 -25.45 -14.50
N ARG A 335 -6.56 -25.86 -15.54
CA ARG A 335 -7.23 -27.18 -15.64
C ARG A 335 -6.33 -28.39 -15.37
N HIS A 336 -5.06 -28.37 -15.77
CA HIS A 336 -4.17 -29.54 -15.70
C HIS A 336 -3.53 -29.75 -14.33
N LEU A 337 -3.20 -28.67 -13.61
CA LEU A 337 -2.68 -28.73 -12.24
C LEU A 337 -3.72 -29.28 -11.26
N LEU A 338 -5.00 -29.03 -11.52
CA LEU A 338 -6.10 -29.49 -10.67
C LEU A 338 -6.22 -31.02 -10.63
N LEU A 339 -6.11 -31.69 -11.79
CA LEU A 339 -6.20 -33.14 -11.91
C LEU A 339 -5.06 -33.83 -11.14
N HIS A 340 -3.85 -33.29 -11.25
CA HIS A 340 -2.67 -33.85 -10.60
C HIS A 340 -2.70 -33.65 -9.08
N ALA A 341 -3.11 -32.46 -8.60
CA ALA A 341 -3.28 -32.19 -7.18
C ALA A 341 -4.39 -33.04 -6.55
N LEU A 342 -5.51 -33.24 -7.26
CA LEU A 342 -6.58 -34.15 -6.85
C LEU A 342 -6.11 -35.60 -6.76
N GLN A 343 -5.30 -36.06 -7.72
CA GLN A 343 -4.76 -37.42 -7.76
C GLN A 343 -3.73 -37.69 -6.65
N ILE A 344 -2.95 -36.68 -6.25
CA ILE A 344 -2.07 -36.74 -5.09
C ILE A 344 -2.89 -36.79 -3.79
N LEU A 345 -3.94 -35.97 -3.68
CA LEU A 345 -4.82 -35.93 -2.51
C LEU A 345 -5.63 -37.23 -2.34
N THR A 346 -6.07 -37.88 -3.42
CA THR A 346 -6.76 -39.19 -3.33
C THR A 346 -5.81 -40.33 -2.96
N ARG A 347 -4.56 -40.32 -3.47
CA ARG A 347 -3.53 -41.30 -3.06
C ARG A 347 -3.17 -41.17 -1.57
N LEU A 348 -3.07 -39.95 -1.03
CA LEU A 348 -2.80 -39.70 0.39
C LEU A 348 -3.96 -40.10 1.32
N ALA A 349 -5.20 -40.06 0.81
CA ALA A 349 -6.38 -40.47 1.54
C ALA A 349 -6.64 -41.99 1.52
N GLY A 350 -5.76 -42.79 0.91
CA GLY A 350 -5.89 -44.25 0.85
C GLY A 350 -7.01 -44.77 -0.06
N TYR A 351 -7.55 -43.91 -0.93
CA TYR A 351 -8.54 -44.31 -1.93
C TYR A 351 -7.82 -44.60 -3.24
N SER A 352 -7.71 -45.89 -3.60
CA SER A 352 -7.34 -46.30 -4.95
C SER A 352 -8.44 -45.87 -5.92
N CYS A 353 -8.09 -45.11 -6.96
CA CYS A 353 -8.97 -44.88 -8.11
C CYS A 353 -9.13 -46.14 -8.97
#